data_AF-A0A1D8T9L3-F1
#
_entry.id   AF-A0A1D8T9L3-F1
#
_cell.length_a   1.000
_cell.length_b   1.000
_cell.length_c   1.000
_cell.angle_alpha   90.00
_cell.angle_beta   90.00
_cell.angle_gamma   90.00
#
_symmetry.space_group_name_H-M   'P 1'
#
loop_
_entity.id
_entity.type
_entity.pdbx_description
1 polymer ?
#
loop_
_entity_poly.entity_id
_entity_poly.type
_entity_poly.pdbx_seq_one_letter_code
_entity_poly.pdbx_strand_id
1 'polypeptide(L)'
;MKSSYRVRLSAALISTSLLVGGCGFLPIDRDPPVACSATVDVRTPAFSPAEDESFWNAARAAARQSGTVAMGDVVAGSGWHDAWDVMVLANEGINPDRLNRLGGAADLCWFGLGSVDFDRSVWGLYIFFRDGQPIRAVRWEPHTKLIRIPGTGDPVLRPDTVMAPMANPYGDPWLQPA
;
A
#
# COMPACT_ATOMS: atom_id res chain seq x y z
N MET A 1 -57.33 -43.72 1.94
CA MET A 1 -57.65 -45.03 1.35
C MET A 1 -56.88 -45.19 0.05
N LYS A 2 -56.04 -46.25 -0.03
CA LYS A 2 -55.47 -46.91 -1.23
C LYS A 2 -54.52 -46.07 -2.13
N SER A 3 -53.20 -46.36 -2.15
CA SER A 3 -52.52 -47.44 -2.94
C SER A 3 -52.24 -46.93 -4.38
N SER A 4 -51.07 -47.05 -5.03
CA SER A 4 -49.80 -47.72 -4.78
C SER A 4 -48.77 -47.28 -5.86
N TYR A 5 -47.49 -47.26 -5.47
CA TYR A 5 -46.23 -47.56 -6.21
C TYR A 5 -46.18 -47.57 -7.74
N ARG A 6 -45.10 -46.98 -8.30
CA ARG A 6 -44.16 -47.69 -9.20
C ARG A 6 -42.72 -47.18 -9.04
N VAL A 7 -41.88 -48.02 -8.44
CA VAL A 7 -40.41 -48.03 -8.58
C VAL A 7 -40.09 -48.44 -10.02
N ARG A 8 -39.14 -47.76 -10.67
CA ARG A 8 -38.44 -48.32 -11.84
C ARG A 8 -36.93 -48.22 -11.66
N LEU A 9 -36.35 -49.41 -11.67
CA LEU A 9 -34.93 -49.75 -11.70
C LEU A 9 -34.33 -49.51 -13.10
N SER A 10 -33.00 -49.43 -13.11
CA SER A 10 -32.07 -49.75 -14.22
C SER A 10 -31.75 -48.65 -15.22
N ALA A 11 -30.48 -48.20 -15.25
CA ALA A 11 -29.43 -48.83 -16.04
C ALA A 11 -28.13 -48.00 -15.95
N ALA A 12 -27.02 -48.64 -15.57
CA ALA A 12 -25.69 -48.08 -15.71
C ALA A 12 -25.28 -48.11 -17.19
N LEU A 13 -24.80 -46.98 -17.71
CA LEU A 13 -24.05 -46.93 -18.96
C LEU A 13 -22.70 -46.27 -18.70
N ILE A 14 -21.68 -47.13 -18.75
CA ILE A 14 -20.27 -46.81 -18.87
C ILE A 14 -20.06 -46.16 -20.24
N SER A 15 -19.44 -44.99 -20.30
CA SER A 15 -19.04 -44.37 -21.57
C SER A 15 -17.69 -43.67 -21.43
N THR A 16 -16.66 -44.47 -21.73
CA THR A 16 -15.51 -44.21 -22.58
C THR A 16 -14.89 -42.81 -22.56
N SER A 17 -13.71 -42.75 -21.94
CA SER A 17 -12.74 -41.67 -21.95
C SER A 17 -12.30 -41.26 -23.36
N LEU A 18 -12.52 -39.99 -23.72
CA LEU A 18 -11.78 -39.32 -24.78
C LEU A 18 -10.49 -38.76 -24.18
N LEU A 19 -9.35 -39.39 -24.50
CA LEU A 19 -8.02 -38.86 -24.26
C LEU A 19 -7.81 -37.66 -25.20
N VAL A 20 -8.12 -36.46 -24.72
CA VAL A 20 -7.64 -35.23 -25.35
C VAL A 20 -6.17 -35.10 -25.00
N GLY A 21 -5.30 -35.52 -25.93
CA GLY A 21 -3.89 -35.15 -25.95
C GLY A 21 -3.73 -33.67 -26.26
N GLY A 22 -4.05 -32.83 -25.28
CA GLY A 22 -3.57 -31.45 -25.24
C GLY A 22 -2.18 -31.47 -24.66
N CYS A 23 -1.19 -30.93 -25.38
CA CYS A 23 0.14 -30.67 -24.84
C CYS A 23 -0.02 -29.89 -23.53
N GLY A 24 0.14 -30.60 -22.41
CA GLY A 24 0.21 -29.99 -21.10
C GLY A 24 1.44 -29.09 -21.10
N PHE A 25 1.21 -27.79 -21.20
CA PHE A 25 2.07 -26.86 -20.49
C PHE A 25 2.09 -27.36 -19.06
N LEU A 26 3.25 -27.82 -18.60
CA LEU A 26 3.48 -28.03 -17.18
C LEU A 26 3.01 -26.75 -16.50
N PRO A 27 2.06 -26.81 -15.54
CA PRO A 27 1.88 -25.69 -14.66
C PRO A 27 3.25 -25.49 -14.01
N ILE A 28 3.92 -24.38 -14.36
CA ILE A 28 4.94 -23.83 -13.49
C ILE A 28 4.23 -23.78 -12.14
N ASP A 29 4.76 -24.50 -11.15
CA ASP A 29 4.41 -24.33 -9.74
C ASP A 29 4.66 -22.86 -9.41
N ARG A 30 3.68 -22.03 -9.74
CA ARG A 30 3.44 -20.79 -9.03
C ARG A 30 2.84 -21.30 -7.76
N ASP A 31 3.55 -21.07 -6.66
CA ASP A 31 2.94 -21.16 -5.33
C ASP A 31 1.49 -20.65 -5.43
N PRO A 32 0.52 -21.35 -4.80
CA PRO A 32 -0.85 -20.89 -4.80
C PRO A 32 -0.85 -19.40 -4.44
N PRO A 33 -1.62 -18.56 -5.15
CA PRO A 33 -1.62 -17.13 -4.87
C PRO A 33 -1.80 -16.97 -3.36
N VAL A 34 -0.87 -16.27 -2.71
CA VAL A 34 -0.95 -15.98 -1.29
C VAL A 34 -2.39 -15.52 -1.05
N ALA A 35 -3.14 -16.29 -0.26
CA ALA A 35 -4.54 -15.99 -0.01
C ALA A 35 -4.56 -14.71 0.82
N CYS A 36 -4.62 -13.57 0.14
CA CYS A 36 -4.58 -12.27 0.79
C CYS A 36 -5.84 -12.07 1.65
N SER A 37 -5.66 -11.46 2.82
CA SER A 37 -6.77 -11.14 3.73
C SER A 37 -7.71 -10.08 3.14
N ALA A 38 -7.14 -9.16 2.36
CA ALA A 38 -7.86 -8.14 1.60
C ALA A 38 -7.00 -7.61 0.44
N THR A 39 -7.65 -6.86 -0.44
CA THR A 39 -7.02 -6.19 -1.58
C THR A 39 -7.05 -4.67 -1.39
N VAL A 40 -5.93 -4.01 -1.66
CA VAL A 40 -5.77 -2.56 -1.61
C VAL A 40 -5.30 -2.06 -2.97
N ASP A 41 -6.06 -1.17 -3.60
CA ASP A 41 -5.66 -0.49 -4.83
C ASP A 41 -5.38 1.00 -4.55
N VAL A 42 -4.10 1.36 -4.58
CA VAL A 42 -3.65 2.74 -4.29
C VAL A 42 -4.00 3.74 -5.40
N ARG A 43 -4.66 3.30 -6.47
CA ARG A 43 -5.14 4.18 -7.56
C ARG A 43 -6.59 4.64 -7.36
N THR A 44 -7.28 4.14 -6.33
CA THR A 44 -8.67 4.49 -6.05
C THR A 44 -8.80 5.88 -5.43
N PRO A 45 -9.98 6.53 -5.47
CA PRO A 45 -10.17 7.91 -4.97
C PRO A 45 -9.69 8.15 -3.54
N ALA A 46 -9.90 7.18 -2.63
CA ALA A 46 -9.46 7.24 -1.23
C ALA A 46 -7.92 7.29 -1.05
N PHE A 47 -7.19 7.05 -2.13
CA PHE A 47 -5.72 7.12 -2.23
C PHE A 47 -5.30 8.03 -3.41
N SER A 48 -6.21 8.88 -3.89
CA SER A 48 -5.96 9.71 -5.07
C SER A 48 -5.11 10.95 -4.75
N PRO A 49 -4.25 11.40 -5.68
CA PRO A 49 -3.36 12.55 -5.45
C PRO A 49 -4.04 13.90 -5.16
N ALA A 50 -5.36 14.02 -5.33
CA ALA A 50 -6.09 15.27 -5.19
C ALA A 50 -6.39 15.65 -3.73
N GLU A 51 -6.35 14.70 -2.79
CA GLU A 51 -6.58 14.94 -1.36
C GLU A 51 -5.29 15.28 -0.59
N ASP A 52 -4.16 15.39 -1.31
CA ASP A 52 -2.80 15.48 -0.77
C ASP A 52 -2.31 16.92 -0.51
N GLU A 53 -2.99 17.93 -1.06
CA GLU A 53 -2.49 19.32 -1.03
C GLU A 53 -2.41 19.88 0.40
N SER A 54 -3.40 19.55 1.26
CA SER A 54 -3.37 20.01 2.65
C SER A 54 -2.21 19.39 3.43
N PHE A 55 -1.88 18.12 3.16
CA PHE A 55 -0.71 17.46 3.74
C PHE A 55 0.59 18.14 3.30
N TRP A 56 0.71 18.44 2.01
CA TRP A 56 1.88 19.13 1.49
C TRP A 56 2.03 20.55 2.03
N ASN A 57 0.93 21.27 2.19
CA ASN A 57 0.94 22.61 2.79
C ASN A 57 1.37 22.56 4.26
N ALA A 58 0.89 21.59 5.04
CA ALA A 58 1.28 21.42 6.43
C ALA A 58 2.77 21.03 6.55
N ALA A 59 3.24 20.06 5.76
CA ALA A 59 4.64 19.65 5.73
C ALA A 59 5.57 20.80 5.32
N ARG A 60 5.18 21.60 4.32
CA ARG A 60 5.94 22.78 3.87
C ARG A 60 5.98 23.86 4.94
N ALA A 61 4.86 24.11 5.61
CA ALA A 61 4.80 25.09 6.70
C ALA A 61 5.72 24.67 7.86
N ALA A 62 5.66 23.39 8.26
CA ALA A 62 6.52 22.82 9.28
C ALA A 62 8.01 22.90 8.90
N ALA A 63 8.37 22.58 7.66
CA ALA A 63 9.75 22.66 7.17
C ALA A 63 10.33 24.08 7.15
N ARG A 64 9.49 25.12 7.18
CA ARG A 64 9.89 26.53 7.20
C ARG A 64 10.00 27.13 8.61
N GLN A 65 9.52 26.42 9.63
CA GLN A 65 9.60 26.88 11.01
C GLN A 65 10.98 26.60 11.60
N SER A 66 11.31 27.30 12.69
CA SER A 66 12.48 26.99 13.51
C SER A 66 12.09 25.98 14.60
N GLY A 67 13.02 25.08 14.93
CA GLY A 67 12.79 24.04 15.94
C GLY A 67 12.24 22.74 15.35
N THR A 68 12.08 21.74 16.21
CA THR A 68 11.56 20.42 15.82
C THR A 68 10.05 20.35 15.95
N VAL A 69 9.43 19.41 15.24
CA VAL A 69 7.98 19.19 15.21
C VAL A 69 7.67 17.70 15.21
N ALA A 70 6.62 17.25 15.91
CA ALA A 70 6.22 15.85 15.82
C ALA A 70 5.52 15.58 14.48
N MET A 71 5.75 14.40 13.89
CA MET A 71 5.09 14.02 12.64
C MET A 71 3.56 14.00 12.78
N GLY A 72 3.04 13.68 13.97
CA GLY A 72 1.62 13.77 14.33
C GLY A 72 1.07 15.19 14.19
N ASP A 73 1.84 16.22 14.58
CA ASP A 73 1.43 17.62 14.46
C ASP A 73 1.40 18.08 13.00
N VAL A 74 2.32 17.57 12.17
CA VAL A 74 2.31 17.82 10.71
C VAL A 74 1.03 17.27 10.08
N VAL A 75 0.65 16.04 10.44
CA VAL A 75 -0.58 15.40 9.95
C VAL A 75 -1.82 16.09 10.51
N ALA A 76 -1.84 16.48 11.79
CA ALA A 76 -2.96 17.23 12.35
C ALA A 76 -3.13 18.59 11.66
N GLY A 77 -2.04 19.26 11.30
CA GLY A 77 -2.03 20.53 10.57
C GLY A 77 -2.59 20.44 9.15
N SER A 78 -2.70 19.25 8.56
CA SER A 78 -3.36 19.05 7.26
C SER A 78 -4.88 18.89 7.34
N GLY A 79 -5.44 19.02 8.55
CA GLY A 79 -6.87 18.81 8.83
C GLY A 79 -7.26 17.34 8.93
N TRP A 80 -6.29 16.42 9.00
CA TRP A 80 -6.58 15.01 9.20
C TRP A 80 -6.82 14.74 10.68
N HIS A 81 -8.03 14.31 11.00
CA HIS A 81 -8.45 13.97 12.36
C HIS A 81 -8.39 12.48 12.66
N ASP A 82 -8.13 11.69 11.63
CA ASP A 82 -7.90 10.27 11.74
C ASP A 82 -6.60 9.99 12.49
N ALA A 83 -6.69 9.26 13.60
CA ALA A 83 -5.54 8.64 14.23
C ALA A 83 -4.75 7.76 13.23
N TRP A 84 -3.47 7.59 13.45
CA TRP A 84 -2.64 6.71 12.64
C TRP A 84 -1.48 6.25 13.51
N ASP A 85 -0.98 5.05 13.27
CA ASP A 85 0.07 4.45 14.10
C ASP A 85 1.43 4.54 13.42
N VAL A 86 1.42 4.40 12.09
CA VAL A 86 2.63 4.30 11.30
C VAL A 86 2.42 4.88 9.90
N MET A 87 3.41 5.64 9.44
CA MET A 87 3.51 6.12 8.06
C MET A 87 4.70 5.43 7.41
N VAL A 88 4.46 4.69 6.33
CA VAL A 88 5.50 4.00 5.56
C VAL A 88 5.81 4.81 4.31
N LEU A 89 7.08 5.15 4.11
CA LEU A 89 7.59 5.65 2.84
C LEU A 89 7.78 4.45 1.88
N ALA A 90 6.80 4.28 0.99
CA ALA A 90 6.79 3.29 -0.07
C ALA A 90 7.35 3.90 -1.36
N ASN A 91 8.62 3.64 -1.67
CA ASN A 91 9.16 3.97 -2.99
C ASN A 91 8.54 3.06 -4.07
N GLU A 92 8.53 3.52 -5.32
CA GLU A 92 8.16 2.69 -6.46
C GLU A 92 8.91 1.33 -6.44
N GLY A 93 8.17 0.25 -6.74
CA GLY A 93 8.71 -1.10 -6.71
C GLY A 93 8.98 -1.67 -5.31
N ILE A 94 8.45 -1.05 -4.24
CA ILE A 94 8.47 -1.67 -2.92
C ILE A 94 7.85 -3.08 -2.96
N ASN A 95 8.52 -4.04 -2.34
CA ASN A 95 8.00 -5.39 -2.20
C ASN A 95 6.73 -5.38 -1.31
N PRO A 96 5.59 -5.95 -1.75
CA PRO A 96 4.34 -5.97 -0.98
C PRO A 96 4.46 -6.57 0.42
N ASP A 97 5.21 -7.65 0.59
CA ASP A 97 5.40 -8.29 1.91
C ASP A 97 6.19 -7.39 2.84
N ARG A 98 7.19 -6.66 2.31
CA ARG A 98 7.92 -5.65 3.08
C ARG A 98 6.97 -4.53 3.50
N LEU A 99 6.12 -4.03 2.60
CA LEU A 99 5.15 -2.99 2.92
C LEU A 99 4.17 -3.46 4.01
N ASN A 100 3.66 -4.70 3.91
CA ASN A 100 2.81 -5.31 4.94
C ASN A 100 3.51 -5.37 6.29
N ARG A 101 4.74 -5.87 6.35
CA ARG A 101 5.52 -5.93 7.60
C ARG A 101 5.75 -4.54 8.21
N LEU A 102 6.10 -3.54 7.40
CA LEU A 102 6.35 -2.18 7.88
C LEU A 102 5.06 -1.50 8.40
N GLY A 103 3.92 -1.76 7.75
CA GLY A 103 2.62 -1.25 8.14
C GLY A 103 1.94 -2.03 9.28
N GLY A 104 2.53 -3.16 9.71
CA GLY A 104 1.88 -4.08 10.65
C GLY A 104 0.66 -4.80 10.08
N ALA A 105 0.55 -4.88 8.76
CA ALA A 105 -0.58 -5.49 8.05
C ALA A 105 -0.37 -7.00 7.87
N ALA A 106 -1.47 -7.76 7.96
CA ALA A 106 -1.47 -9.20 7.66
C ALA A 106 -1.91 -9.43 6.21
N ASP A 107 -0.98 -9.90 5.37
CA ASP A 107 -1.23 -10.48 4.03
C ASP A 107 -2.16 -9.67 3.12
N LEU A 108 -1.94 -8.35 2.98
CA LEU A 108 -2.66 -7.54 2.00
C LEU A 108 -2.08 -7.71 0.60
N CYS A 109 -2.97 -7.82 -0.39
CA CYS A 109 -2.63 -7.76 -1.81
C CYS A 109 -2.67 -6.31 -2.29
N TRP A 110 -1.56 -5.83 -2.84
CA TRP A 110 -1.43 -4.44 -3.28
C TRP A 110 -1.51 -4.32 -4.81
N PHE A 111 -2.31 -3.38 -5.28
CA PHE A 111 -2.39 -2.97 -6.68
C PHE A 111 -2.00 -1.51 -6.82
N GLY A 112 -1.28 -1.18 -7.90
CA GLY A 112 -0.96 0.20 -8.23
C GLY A 112 0.30 0.77 -7.56
N LEU A 113 1.13 -0.04 -6.87
CA LEU A 113 2.38 0.42 -6.24
C LEU A 113 3.48 0.89 -7.22
N GLY A 114 3.26 0.72 -8.53
CA GLY A 114 4.26 1.00 -9.56
C GLY A 114 5.37 -0.05 -9.59
N SER A 115 5.98 -0.20 -10.76
CA SER A 115 7.22 -0.97 -10.95
C SER A 115 8.33 0.03 -11.27
N VAL A 116 9.54 -0.20 -10.74
CA VAL A 116 10.68 0.67 -11.05
C VAL A 116 10.83 0.81 -12.56
N ASP A 117 10.70 2.04 -13.06
CA ASP A 117 10.93 2.39 -14.45
C ASP A 117 12.03 3.47 -14.50
N PHE A 118 13.22 3.08 -14.95
CA PHE A 118 14.39 3.97 -15.01
C PHE A 118 14.24 5.10 -16.04
N ASP A 119 13.28 4.98 -16.97
CA ASP A 119 13.01 5.99 -18.00
C ASP A 119 11.95 7.02 -17.55
N ARG A 120 11.37 6.86 -16.34
CA ARG A 120 10.34 7.74 -15.79
C ARG A 120 10.78 8.46 -14.52
N SER A 121 10.04 9.53 -14.19
CA SER A 121 10.22 10.24 -12.92
C SER A 121 9.92 9.32 -11.75
N VAL A 122 10.89 9.15 -10.85
CA VAL A 122 10.76 8.34 -9.64
C VAL A 122 9.68 8.91 -8.74
N TRP A 123 8.68 8.12 -8.37
CA TRP A 123 7.64 8.53 -7.44
C TRP A 123 7.50 7.51 -6.30
N GLY A 124 6.64 7.83 -5.35
CA GLY A 124 6.21 6.86 -4.35
C GLY A 124 5.05 7.37 -3.52
N LEU A 125 4.80 6.68 -2.42
CA LEU A 125 3.69 6.94 -1.51
C LEU A 125 4.21 7.11 -0.08
N TYR A 126 3.57 7.99 0.67
CA TYR A 126 3.51 7.90 2.12
C TYR A 126 2.20 7.20 2.47
N ILE A 127 2.26 5.96 2.95
CA ILE A 127 1.07 5.17 3.27
C ILE A 127 0.88 5.17 4.78
N PHE A 128 -0.28 5.66 5.22
CA PHE A 128 -0.66 5.74 6.62
C PHE A 128 -1.47 4.52 7.00
N PHE A 129 -1.09 3.88 8.11
CA PHE A 129 -1.78 2.72 8.65
C PHE A 129 -2.34 3.04 10.03
N ARG A 130 -3.46 2.40 10.34
CA ARG A 130 -4.02 2.26 11.70
C ARG A 130 -4.38 0.80 11.92
N ASP A 131 -3.92 0.21 13.03
CA ASP A 131 -4.19 -1.19 13.39
C ASP A 131 -3.89 -2.18 12.24
N GLY A 132 -2.79 -1.94 11.51
CA GLY A 132 -2.38 -2.76 10.36
C GLY A 132 -3.23 -2.56 9.09
N GLN A 133 -4.17 -1.62 9.08
CA GLN A 133 -5.00 -1.29 7.92
C GLN A 133 -4.54 0.03 7.28
N PRO A 134 -4.33 0.08 5.95
CA PRO A 134 -4.03 1.33 5.28
C PRO A 134 -5.28 2.22 5.24
N ILE A 135 -5.16 3.43 5.76
CA ILE A 135 -6.26 4.38 5.87
C ILE A 135 -6.14 5.55 4.89
N ARG A 136 -4.93 5.81 4.38
CA ARG A 136 -4.64 6.88 3.42
C ARG A 136 -3.28 6.68 2.75
N ALA A 137 -3.08 7.26 1.58
CA ALA A 137 -1.76 7.44 1.01
C ALA A 137 -1.63 8.80 0.35
N VAL A 138 -0.41 9.35 0.40
CA VAL A 138 -0.04 10.60 -0.25
C VAL A 138 1.03 10.32 -1.28
N ARG A 139 0.83 10.75 -2.52
CA ARG A 139 1.81 10.59 -3.59
C ARG A 139 2.88 11.66 -3.54
N TRP A 140 4.14 11.25 -3.57
CA TRP A 140 5.29 12.14 -3.68
C TRP A 140 6.07 11.89 -4.96
N GLU A 141 6.71 12.95 -5.44
CA GLU A 141 7.64 12.98 -6.56
C GLU A 141 8.94 13.65 -6.10
N PRO A 142 10.06 13.56 -6.83
CA PRO A 142 11.36 13.99 -6.31
C PRO A 142 11.39 15.49 -6.00
N HIS A 143 10.61 16.29 -6.74
CA HIS A 143 10.48 17.72 -6.56
C HIS A 143 9.45 18.13 -5.49
N THR A 144 8.56 17.22 -5.07
CA THR A 144 7.57 17.45 -3.99
C THR A 144 7.89 16.70 -2.70
N LYS A 145 8.97 15.92 -2.66
CA LYS A 145 9.35 15.10 -1.50
C LYS A 145 9.86 15.97 -0.34
N LEU A 146 8.90 16.46 0.45
CA LEU A 146 9.15 17.29 1.64
C LEU A 146 9.43 16.49 2.91
N ILE A 147 9.29 15.16 2.91
CA ILE A 147 9.67 14.30 4.04
C ILE A 147 10.72 13.29 3.58
N ARG A 148 11.87 13.28 4.25
CA ARG A 148 13.00 12.42 3.94
C ARG A 148 13.36 11.55 5.13
N ILE A 149 13.54 10.26 4.88
CA ILE A 149 14.00 9.28 5.88
C ILE A 149 15.41 8.84 5.45
N PRO A 150 16.46 9.11 6.26
CA PRO A 150 17.83 8.68 5.95
C PRO A 150 17.97 7.16 5.80
N GLY A 151 18.89 6.74 4.92
CA GLY A 151 18.89 5.40 4.29
C GLY A 151 19.45 4.22 5.08
N THR A 152 19.41 4.21 6.41
CA THR A 152 19.93 3.08 7.21
C THR A 152 18.88 2.38 8.07
N GLY A 153 17.68 2.92 8.19
CA GLY A 153 16.58 2.36 8.99
C GLY A 153 15.38 1.90 8.16
N ASP A 154 14.37 1.38 8.85
CA ASP A 154 13.06 1.17 8.24
C ASP A 154 12.48 2.52 7.81
N PRO A 155 11.88 2.60 6.60
CA PRO A 155 11.38 3.85 6.03
C PRO A 155 10.02 4.20 6.66
N VAL A 156 10.01 4.35 7.99
CA VAL A 156 8.81 4.42 8.82
C VAL A 156 8.87 5.62 9.75
N LEU A 157 7.78 6.38 9.84
CA LEU A 157 7.56 7.39 10.87
C LEU A 157 6.34 7.02 11.72
N ARG A 158 6.33 7.49 12.96
CA ARG A 158 5.23 7.38 13.92
C ARG A 158 4.75 8.78 14.32
N PRO A 159 3.55 8.94 14.93
CA PRO A 159 3.07 10.26 15.32
C PRO A 159 4.02 11.04 16.23
N ASP A 160 4.74 10.35 17.12
CA ASP A 160 5.71 10.90 18.04
C ASP A 160 7.11 11.09 17.44
N THR A 161 7.31 10.75 16.16
CA THR A 161 8.61 10.95 15.52
C THR A 161 8.91 12.44 15.41
N VAL A 162 9.99 12.85 16.07
CA VAL A 162 10.46 14.23 16.07
C VAL A 162 11.17 14.50 14.74
N MET A 163 10.70 15.53 14.04
CA MET A 163 11.19 15.95 12.75
C MET A 163 11.94 17.27 12.89
N ALA A 164 13.10 17.37 12.25
CA ALA A 164 13.87 18.58 12.10
C ALA A 164 13.68 19.18 10.69
N PRO A 165 13.49 20.51 10.59
CA PRO A 165 13.50 21.22 9.32
C PRO A 165 14.93 21.31 8.78
N MET A 166 15.05 21.05 7.49
CA MET A 166 16.32 21.04 6.77
C MET A 166 16.29 22.10 5.68
N ALA A 167 17.25 23.01 5.75
CA ALA A 167 17.40 24.05 4.75
C ALA A 167 17.83 23.46 3.40
N ASN A 168 17.19 23.94 2.34
CA ASN A 168 17.59 23.67 0.97
C ASN A 168 17.93 25.00 0.28
N PRO A 169 19.20 25.31 0.04
CA PRO A 169 19.56 26.57 -0.61
C PRO A 169 19.10 26.65 -2.08
N TYR A 170 18.67 25.53 -2.67
CA TYR A 170 18.31 25.42 -4.09
C TYR A 170 16.86 24.98 -4.34
N GLY A 171 16.02 24.93 -3.30
CA GLY A 171 14.63 24.47 -3.45
C GLY A 171 13.83 24.59 -2.16
N ASP A 172 12.69 23.88 -2.10
CA ASP A 172 11.89 23.85 -0.88
C ASP A 172 12.66 23.14 0.26
N PRO A 173 12.55 23.63 1.51
CA PRO A 173 13.07 22.92 2.67
C PRO A 173 12.30 21.60 2.87
N TRP A 174 12.91 20.65 3.58
CA TRP A 174 12.27 19.37 3.88
C TRP A 174 12.33 19.06 5.37
N LEU A 175 11.52 18.09 5.80
CA LEU A 175 11.56 17.50 7.12
C LEU A 175 12.34 16.19 7.07
N GLN A 176 13.13 15.93 8.10
CA GLN A 176 13.75 14.63 8.35
C GLN A 176 13.66 14.27 9.83
N PRO A 177 13.65 12.98 10.22
CA PRO A 177 13.79 12.60 11.61
C PRO A 177 15.03 13.25 12.25
N ALA A 178 14.84 13.82 13.45
CA ALA A 178 15.88 14.50 14.22
C ALA A 178 16.86 13.53 14.89
#